data_AF-A0A3B8QR38-F1
#
_entry.id   AF-A0A3B8QR38-F1
#
_cell.length_a   1.000
_cell.length_b   1.000
_cell.length_c   1.000
_cell.angle_alpha   90.00
_cell.angle_beta   90.00
_cell.angle_gamma   90.00
#
_symmetry.space_group_name_H-M   'P 1'
#
loop_
_entity.id
_entity.type
_entity.pdbx_description
1 polymer ?
#
loop_
_entity_poly.entity_id
_entity_poly.type
_entity_poly.pdbx_seq_one_letter_code
_entity_poly.pdbx_strand_id
1 'polypeptide(L)' 'MAQPSVHSIQRGQVLLAHPLLEDENFQRGVVLLADHDTHGSLGFVLNDPAVYRLGEALTGNWRDLLR' A
#
# COMPACT_ATOMS: atom_id res chain seq x y z
N MET A 1 -17.77 -26.71 10.42
CA MET A 1 -17.40 -25.68 9.42
C MET A 1 -17.02 -24.44 10.22
N ALA A 2 -15.77 -23.98 10.17
CA ALA A 2 -15.37 -22.77 10.88
C ALA A 2 -16.07 -21.57 10.23
N GLN A 3 -16.81 -20.80 11.03
CA GLN A 3 -17.38 -19.53 10.60
C GLN A 3 -16.23 -18.59 10.22
N PRO A 4 -16.29 -17.84 9.10
CA PRO A 4 -15.27 -16.85 8.81
C PRO A 4 -15.28 -15.82 9.94
N SER A 5 -14.18 -15.73 10.68
CA SER A 5 -13.97 -14.67 11.65
C SER A 5 -14.01 -13.34 10.91
N VAL A 6 -14.95 -12.47 11.27
CA VAL A 6 -15.00 -11.09 10.75
C VAL A 6 -13.75 -10.40 11.28
N HIS A 7 -12.71 -10.32 10.45
CA HIS A 7 -11.50 -9.58 10.80
C HIS A 7 -11.83 -8.09 10.71
N SER A 8 -11.85 -7.40 11.86
CA SER A 8 -11.92 -5.94 11.82
C SER A 8 -10.61 -5.41 11.26
N ILE A 9 -10.71 -4.37 10.45
CA ILE A 9 -9.54 -3.68 9.91
C ILE A 9 -8.82 -2.98 11.06
N GLN A 10 -7.52 -3.17 11.17
CA GLN A 10 -6.68 -2.58 12.21
C GLN A 10 -5.31 -2.16 11.65
N ARG A 11 -4.68 -1.18 12.30
CA ARG A 11 -3.33 -0.74 11.99
C ARG A 11 -2.34 -1.92 12.06
N GLY A 12 -1.35 -1.92 11.18
CA GLY A 12 -0.32 -2.96 11.09
C GLY A 12 -0.74 -4.21 10.29
N GLN A 13 -2.00 -4.31 9.87
CA GLN A 13 -2.42 -5.37 8.96
C GLN A 13 -1.88 -5.15 7.54
N VAL A 14 -1.64 -6.25 6.84
CA VAL A 14 -1.30 -6.24 5.42
C VAL A 14 -2.51 -6.69 4.61
N LEU A 15 -2.93 -5.86 3.67
CA LEU A 15 -3.99 -6.16 2.71
C LEU A 15 -3.35 -6.72 1.43
N LEU A 16 -3.81 -7.89 1.01
CA LEU A 16 -3.37 -8.52 -0.23
C LEU A 16 -4.45 -8.32 -1.28
N ALA A 17 -4.09 -7.73 -2.42
CA ALA A 17 -5.00 -7.60 -3.55
C ALA A 17 -5.46 -8.97 -4.04
N HIS A 18 -6.76 -9.09 -4.32
CA HIS A 18 -7.29 -10.27 -4.97
C HIS A 18 -6.67 -10.40 -6.38
N PRO A 19 -6.34 -11.61 -6.86
CA PRO A 19 -5.70 -11.79 -8.17
C PRO A 19 -6.48 -11.20 -9.36
N LEU A 20 -7.80 -11.10 -9.22
CA LEU A 20 -8.73 -10.56 -10.23
C LEU A 20 -9.10 -9.08 -10.00
N LEU A 21 -8.44 -8.37 -9.09
CA LEU A 21 -8.67 -6.94 -8.91
C LEU A 21 -8.12 -6.18 -10.13
N GLU A 22 -8.99 -5.47 -10.85
CA GLU A 22 -8.66 -4.77 -12.10
C GLU A 22 -8.23 -3.31 -11.93
N ASP A 23 -8.30 -2.76 -10.71
CA ASP A 23 -7.82 -1.40 -10.43
C ASP A 23 -6.30 -1.34 -10.56
N GLU A 24 -5.81 -0.58 -11.55
CA GLU A 24 -4.38 -0.45 -11.86
C GLU A 24 -3.54 0.03 -10.68
N ASN A 25 -4.11 0.82 -9.76
CA ASN A 25 -3.39 1.31 -8.58
C ASN A 25 -3.11 0.21 -7.55
N PHE A 26 -3.86 -0.90 -7.60
CA PHE A 26 -3.82 -1.96 -6.59
C PHE A 26 -3.67 -3.35 -7.18
N GLN A 27 -3.49 -3.48 -8.50
CA GLN A 27 -3.34 -4.78 -9.14
C GLN A 27 -2.11 -5.52 -8.60
N ARG A 28 -2.32 -6.68 -7.96
CA ARG A 28 -1.29 -7.42 -7.21
C ARG A 28 -0.64 -6.61 -6.08
N GLY A 29 -1.29 -5.56 -5.59
CA GLY A 29 -0.79 -4.72 -4.51
C GLY A 29 -0.74 -5.44 -3.16
N VAL A 30 0.30 -5.14 -2.39
CA VAL A 30 0.50 -5.54 -0.99
C VAL A 30 0.54 -4.25 -0.17
N VAL A 31 -0.53 -3.96 0.57
CA VAL A 31 -0.69 -2.69 1.27
C VAL A 31 -0.55 -2.87 2.77
N LEU A 32 0.38 -2.16 3.41
CA LEU A 32 0.47 -2.05 4.86
C LEU A 32 -0.47 -0.95 5.36
N LEU A 33 -1.40 -1.28 6.26
CA LEU A 33 -2.25 -0.29 6.93
C LEU A 33 -1.48 0.45 8.02
N ALA A 34 -1.25 1.74 7.81
CA ALA A 34 -0.62 2.63 8.79
C ALA A 34 -1.66 3.21 9.77
N ASP A 35 -2.84 3.52 9.27
CA ASP A 35 -3.95 4.08 10.05
C ASP A 35 -5.31 3.57 9.53
N HIS A 36 -6.28 3.46 10.44
CA HIS A 36 -7.69 3.23 10.15
C HIS A 36 -8.54 3.81 11.27
N ASP A 37 -9.47 4.70 10.91
CA ASP A 37 -10.45 5.29 11.81
C ASP A 37 -11.80 5.53 11.09
N THR A 38 -12.69 6.30 11.71
CA THR A 38 -14.01 6.63 11.14
C THR A 38 -13.95 7.55 9.92
N HIS A 39 -12.82 8.22 9.67
CA HIS A 39 -12.62 9.11 8.52
C HIS A 39 -12.03 8.37 7.32
N GLY A 40 -11.38 7.22 7.55
CA GLY A 40 -10.89 6.36 6.47
C GLY A 40 -9.68 5.52 6.88
N SER A 41 -8.91 5.10 5.87
CA SER A 41 -7.70 4.30 6.03
C SER A 41 -6.53 4.94 5.31
N LEU A 42 -5.35 4.84 5.90
CA LEU A 42 -4.08 5.20 5.28
C LEU A 42 -3.20 3.97 5.21
N GLY A 43 -2.56 3.75 4.06
CA GLY A 43 -1.62 2.64 3.91
C GLY A 43 -0.53 2.91 2.86
N PHE A 44 0.44 2.02 2.83
CA PHE A 44 1.60 2.07 1.93
C PHE A 44 1.68 0.81 1.09
N VAL A 45 1.91 0.96 -0.22
CA VAL A 45 2.20 -0.17 -1.11
C VAL A 45 3.63 -0.63 -0.85
N LEU A 46 3.81 -1.92 -0.53
CA LEU A 46 5.11 -2.49 -0.16
C LEU A 46 5.85 -3.10 -1.35
N ASN A 47 5.13 -3.48 -2.41
CA ASN A 47 5.67 -4.23 -3.54
C ASN A 47 5.73 -3.43 -4.85
N ASP A 48 5.65 -2.11 -4.76
CA ASP A 48 5.83 -1.20 -5.88
C ASP A 48 7.03 -0.26 -5.58
N PRO A 49 8.25 -0.64 -5.97
CA PRO A 49 9.45 0.11 -5.63
C PRO A 49 9.52 1.43 -6.41
N ALA A 50 9.89 2.50 -5.72
CA ALA A 50 10.15 3.79 -6.38
C ALA A 50 11.35 3.69 -7.35
N VAL A 51 11.32 4.53 -8.40
CA VAL A 51 12.42 4.64 -9.38
C VAL A 51 13.66 5.34 -8.86
N TYR A 52 13.63 5.82 -7.62
CA TYR A 52 14.69 6.56 -6.97
C TYR A 52 14.96 6.02 -5.56
N ARG A 53 16.16 6.25 -5.06
CA ARG A 53 16.60 5.86 -3.72
C ARG A 53 16.28 6.97 -2.72
N LEU A 54 16.30 6.61 -1.42
CA LEU A 54 16.07 7.56 -0.32
C LEU A 54 17.00 8.78 -0.38
N GLY A 55 18.28 8.60 -0.73
CA GLY A 55 19.21 9.72 -0.86
C GLY A 55 18.77 10.75 -1.91
N GLU A 56 18.28 10.29 -3.07
CA GLU A 56 17.81 11.15 -4.16
C GLU A 56 16.49 11.84 -3.81
N ALA A 57 15.64 11.16 -3.01
CA ALA A 57 14.43 11.75 -2.47
C ALA A 57 14.75 12.92 -1.52
N LEU A 58 15.72 12.73 -0.62
CA LEU A 58 16.12 13.71 0.39
C LEU A 58 16.82 14.93 -0.22
N THR A 59 17.55 14.78 -1.32
CA THR A 59 18.20 15.90 -2.01
C THR A 59 17.26 16.66 -2.95
N GLY A 60 16.09 16.10 -3.28
CA GLY A 60 15.11 16.69 -4.19
C GLY A 60 15.34 16.38 -5.68
N ASN A 61 16.38 15.61 -6.01
CA ASN A 61 16.77 15.29 -7.39
C ASN A 61 15.81 14.26 -8.05
N TRP A 62 14.93 13.62 -7.28
CA TRP A 62 13.94 12.66 -7.79
C TRP A 62 13.03 13.23 -8.89
N ARG A 63 12.81 14.55 -8.91
CA ARG A 63 11.98 15.21 -9.93
C ARG A 63 12.56 15.08 -11.33
N ASP A 64 13.87 14.98 -11.46
CA ASP A 64 14.55 14.83 -12.74
C ASP A 64 14.52 13.37 -13.23
N LEU A 65 14.33 12.41 -12.32
CA LEU A 65 14.20 10.98 -12.62
C LEU A 65 12.79 10.57 -13.08
N LEU A 66 11.80 11.45 -12.89
CA LEU A 66 10.40 11.21 -13.28
C LEU A 66 9.99 11.95 -14.57
N ARG A 67 10.95 12.56 -15.28
CA ARG A 67 10.70 13.22 -16.57
C ARG A 67 10.91 12.30 -17.75
#